data_AF-A0A7K4CB52-F1
#
_entry.id   AF-A0A7K4CB52-F1
#
_cell.length_a   1.000
_cell.length_b   1.000
_cell.length_c   1.000
_cell.angle_alpha   90.00
_cell.angle_beta   90.00
_cell.angle_gamma   90.00
#
_symmetry.space_group_name_H-M   'P 1'
#
loop_
_entity.id
_entity.type
_entity.pdbx_description
1 polymer ?
#
loop_
_entity_poly.entity_id
_entity_poly.type
_entity_poly.pdbx_seq_one_letter_code
_entity_poly.pdbx_strand_id
1 'polypeptide(L)' 'MGILEEETRVKILKALKRHPKGLMISDLSSRLRINRNVMAKYLEILLVSGDVEMDIQGNAKLFTLSKRIP' A
#
# COMPACT_ATOMS: atom_id res chain seq x y z
N MET A 1 -17.41 11.24 -5.24
CA MET A 1 -16.00 11.35 -4.80
C MET A 1 -15.47 10.05 -4.17
N GLY A 2 -16.26 9.29 -3.39
CA GLY A 2 -15.78 8.06 -2.73
C GLY A 2 -15.43 6.84 -3.62
N ILE A 3 -15.97 6.72 -4.83
CA ILE A 3 -15.71 5.56 -5.71
C ILE A 3 -14.22 5.51 -6.13
N LEU A 4 -13.62 6.65 -6.44
CA LEU A 4 -12.21 6.75 -6.86
C LEU A 4 -11.24 6.40 -5.72
N GLU A 5 -11.63 6.69 -4.48
CA GLU A 5 -10.82 6.38 -3.29
C GLU A 5 -10.78 4.86 -3.04
N GLU A 6 -11.94 4.21 -3.16
CA GLU A 6 -12.04 2.75 -2.99
C GLU A 6 -11.30 2.00 -4.11
N GLU A 7 -11.43 2.44 -5.36
CA GLU A 7 -10.64 1.89 -6.46
C GLU A 7 -9.13 1.96 -6.22
N THR A 8 -8.67 3.05 -5.61
CA THR A 8 -7.25 3.26 -5.32
C THR A 8 -6.78 2.26 -4.26
N ARG A 9 -7.53 2.08 -3.18
CA ARG A 9 -7.24 1.08 -2.14
C ARG A 9 -7.16 -0.33 -2.73
N VAL A 10 -8.14 -0.71 -3.56
CA VAL A 10 -8.18 -2.02 -4.22
C VAL A 10 -6.97 -2.22 -5.13
N LYS A 11 -6.54 -1.20 -5.89
CA LYS A 11 -5.35 -1.26 -6.74
C LYS A 11 -4.06 -1.48 -5.92
N ILE A 12 -3.92 -0.81 -4.78
CA ILE A 12 -2.78 -0.96 -3.86
C ILE A 12 -2.73 -2.39 -3.31
N LEU A 13 -3.83 -2.88 -2.74
CA LEU A 13 -3.90 -4.23 -2.16
C LEU A 13 -3.63 -5.31 -3.22
N LYS A 14 -4.15 -5.16 -4.44
CA LYS A 14 -3.83 -6.06 -5.57
C LYS A 14 -2.35 -6.03 -5.94
N ALA A 15 -1.70 -4.87 -5.88
CA ALA A 15 -0.27 -4.75 -6.15
C ALA A 15 0.56 -5.48 -5.08
N LEU A 16 0.22 -5.29 -3.80
CA LEU A 16 0.89 -5.95 -2.67
C LEU A 16 0.66 -7.47 -2.68
N LYS A 17 -0.54 -7.94 -3.05
CA LYS A 17 -0.82 -9.38 -3.19
C LYS A 17 0.11 -10.08 -4.18
N ARG A 18 0.51 -9.38 -5.25
CA ARG A 18 1.45 -9.91 -6.27
C ARG A 18 2.92 -9.82 -5.85
N HIS A 19 3.23 -9.08 -4.78
CA HIS A 19 4.59 -8.85 -4.29
C HIS A 19 4.64 -9.19 -2.80
N PRO A 20 4.70 -10.49 -2.44
CA PRO A 20 4.65 -10.93 -1.04
C PRO A 20 5.83 -10.43 -0.20
N LYS A 21 6.94 -10.01 -0.83
CA LYS A 21 8.07 -9.35 -0.16
C LYS A 21 7.82 -7.87 0.15
N GLY A 22 6.69 -7.31 -0.28
CA GLY A 22 6.33 -5.92 -0.09
C GLY A 22 6.82 -4.98 -1.19
N LEU A 23 6.36 -3.73 -1.12
CA LEU A 23 6.72 -2.65 -2.02
C LEU A 23 6.89 -1.33 -1.25
N MET A 24 7.82 -0.48 -1.69
CA MET A 24 7.95 0.87 -1.16
C MET A 24 6.91 1.81 -1.79
N ILE A 25 6.72 2.99 -1.17
CA ILE A 25 5.87 4.06 -1.71
C ILE A 25 6.28 4.43 -3.14
N SER A 26 7.58 4.52 -3.41
CA SER A 26 8.12 4.83 -4.75
C SER A 26 7.76 3.78 -5.78
N ASP A 27 7.78 2.51 -5.41
CA ASP A 27 7.47 1.39 -6.31
C ASP A 27 5.98 1.38 -6.63
N LEU A 28 5.12 1.51 -5.62
CA LEU A 28 3.67 1.56 -5.77
C LEU A 28 3.24 2.77 -6.60
N SER A 29 3.79 3.95 -6.30
CA SER A 29 3.54 5.19 -7.04
C SER A 29 3.88 5.04 -8.52
N SER A 30 5.06 4.49 -8.83
CA SER A 30 5.53 4.30 -10.21
C SER A 30 4.70 3.26 -10.96
N ARG A 31 4.36 2.14 -10.30
CA ARG A 31 3.58 1.04 -10.90
C ARG A 31 2.12 1.42 -11.16
N LEU A 32 1.50 2.14 -10.24
CA LEU A 32 0.08 2.50 -10.33
C LEU A 32 -0.16 3.87 -10.98
N ARG A 33 0.92 4.60 -11.29
CA ARG A 33 0.88 5.99 -11.81
C ARG A 33 0.08 6.92 -10.91
N ILE A 34 0.27 6.78 -9.60
CA ILE A 34 -0.37 7.59 -8.56
C ILE A 34 0.71 8.43 -7.88
N ASN A 35 0.40 9.69 -7.59
CA ASN A 35 1.33 10.59 -6.90
C ASN A 35 1.77 10.01 -5.54
N ARG A 36 3.06 10.16 -5.18
CA ARG A 36 3.64 9.61 -3.94
C ARG A 36 2.95 10.10 -2.66
N ASN A 37 2.50 11.35 -2.61
CA ASN A 37 1.81 11.91 -1.44
C ASN A 37 0.42 11.28 -1.26
N VAL A 38 -0.28 11.10 -2.38
CA VAL A 38 -1.58 10.40 -2.41
C VAL A 38 -1.39 8.93 -2.02
N MET A 39 -0.35 8.28 -2.55
CA MET A 39 0.02 6.91 -2.19
C MET A 39 0.31 6.77 -0.69
N ALA A 40 1.09 7.69 -0.11
CA ALA A 40 1.39 7.71 1.32
C ALA A 40 0.13 7.82 2.17
N LYS A 41 -0.78 8.75 1.82
CA LYS A 41 -2.09 8.89 2.49
C LYS A 41 -2.89 7.58 2.49
N TYR A 42 -3.00 6.91 1.34
CA TYR A 42 -3.77 5.67 1.27
C TYR A 42 -3.11 4.50 1.98
N LEU A 43 -1.78 4.40 1.93
CA LEU A 43 -1.05 3.38 2.68
C LEU A 43 -1.18 3.58 4.19
N GLU A 44 -1.23 4.82 4.66
CA GLU A 44 -1.50 5.13 6.07
C GLU A 44 -2.92 4.73 6.48
N ILE A 45 -3.92 5.03 5.66
CA ILE A 45 -5.31 4.58 5.89
C ILE A 45 -5.40 3.04 5.96
N LEU A 46 -4.75 2.35 5.02
CA LEU A 46 -4.74 0.88 4.99
C LEU A 46 -3.99 0.29 6.19
N LEU A 47 -2.91 0.94 6.62
CA LEU A 47 -2.13 0.53 7.79
C LEU A 47 -2.97 0.67 9.07
N VAL A 48 -3.63 1.80 9.26
CA VAL A 48 -4.54 2.04 10.41
C VAL A 48 -5.72 1.05 10.39
N SER A 49 -6.21 0.68 9.20
CA SER A 49 -7.30 -0.29 9.04
C SER A 49 -6.86 -1.74 9.24
N GLY A 50 -5.55 -2.00 9.37
CA GLY A 50 -4.99 -3.35 9.49
C GLY A 50 -5.02 -4.16 8.20
N ASP A 51 -5.18 -3.51 7.04
CA ASP A 51 -5.18 -4.17 5.72
C ASP A 51 -3.74 -4.42 5.21
N VAL A 52 -2.80 -3.60 5.65
CA VAL A 52 -1.36 -3.72 5.35
C VAL A 52 -0.52 -3.61 6.61
N GLU A 53 0.67 -4.20 6.57
CA GLU A 53 1.74 -4.02 7.54
C GLU A 53 2.82 -3.12 6.94
N MET A 54 3.63 -2.50 7.80
CA MET A 54 4.73 -1.62 7.39
C MET A 54 5.98 -1.95 8.20
N ASP A 55 7.09 -2.12 7.50
CA ASP A 55 8.41 -2.27 8.07
C ASP A 55 9.38 -1.25 7.45
N ILE A 56 10.50 -0.99 8.12
CA ILE A 56 11.56 -0.13 7.63
C ILE A 56 12.68 -1.01 7.06
N GLN A 57 12.82 -1.01 5.73
CA GLN A 57 13.94 -1.67 5.06
C GLN A 57 14.96 -0.61 4.64
N GLY A 58 16.07 -0.52 5.39
CA GLY A 58 17.04 0.56 5.25
C GLY A 58 16.42 1.89 5.64
N ASN A 59 16.26 2.81 4.67
CA ASN A 59 15.69 4.14 4.88
C ASN A 59 14.27 4.30 4.30
N ALA A 60 13.64 3.20 3.87
CA ALA A 60 12.35 3.25 3.19
C ALA A 60 11.29 2.41 3.91
N LYS A 61 10.05 2.92 3.89
CA LYS A 61 8.86 2.21 4.35
C LYS A 61 8.49 1.16 3.31
N LEU A 62 8.60 -0.10 3.70
CA LEU A 62 8.19 -1.28 2.95
C LEU A 62 6.80 -1.70 3.44
N PHE A 63 5.84 -1.81 2.52
CA PHE A 63 4.47 -2.22 2.85
C PHE A 63 4.18 -3.62 2.34
N THR A 64 3.51 -4.44 3.14
CA THR A 64 3.08 -5.80 2.83
C THR A 64 1.61 -5.98 3.14
N LEU A 65 0.94 -6.98 2.56
CA LEU A 65 -0.41 -7.34 3.03
C LEU A 65 -0.32 -7.88 4.45
N SER A 66 -1.27 -7.47 5.31
CA SER A 66 -1.35 -8.03 6.66
C SER A 66 -1.62 -9.53 6.63
N LYS A 67 -0.90 -10.29 7.45
CA LYS A 67 -1.18 -11.71 7.64
C LYS A 67 -2.20 -11.86 8.75
N ARG A 68 -3.48 -11.90 8.41
CA ARG A 68 -4.52 -12.28 9.39
C ARG A 68 -4.36 -13.77 9.68
N ILE A 69 -3.92 -14.09 10.89
CA ILE A 69 -3.98 -15.46 11.42
C ILE A 69 -5.45 -15.74 11.76
N PRO A 70 -6.06 -16.80 11.22
CA PRO A 70 -7.44 -17.17 11.52
C PRO A 70 -7.65 -17.56 12.98
#